data_AF-A0A0F9KLZ3-F1
#
_entry.id   AF-A0A0F9KLZ3-F1
#
_cell.length_a   1.000
_cell.length_b   1.000
_cell.length_c   1.000
_cell.angle_alpha   90.00
_cell.angle_beta   90.00
_cell.angle_gamma   90.00
#
_symmetry.space_group_name_H-M   'P 1'
#
loop_
_entity.id
_entity.type
_entity.pdbx_description
1 polymer ?
#
loop_
_entity_poly.entity_id
_entity_poly.type
_entity_poly.pdbx_seq_one_letter_code
_entity_poly.pdbx_strand_id
1 'polypeptide(L)'
;MKNQYVADVNDYNKYLLLTDISNIYDTIDICWMLTPDDGKRDGRKTNYLFDGSKRQDTLIYDCLRGLVTSGIRDIKAIQKAGIIPIRKYYPNLEDIDEEDLPDLLFFDPDNGLEIKSVHRNSPQSKRYVYYSDIEPILEQDCDVLVYQHYPRVNHGEYHLHRTQEIKERLGNVRVQHIPMGMVDFILIQNNPTTTKGWDCWGNEVK
;
A
#
# COMPACT_ATOMS: atom_id res chain seq x y z
N MET A 1 -6.53 -7.21 0.88
CA MET A 1 -7.57 -6.67 -0.04
C MET A 1 -8.64 -7.71 -0.33
N LYS A 2 -9.87 -7.29 -0.67
CA LYS A 2 -10.95 -8.17 -1.17
C LYS A 2 -11.62 -7.58 -2.41
N ASN A 3 -12.16 -8.43 -3.28
CA ASN A 3 -12.88 -7.95 -4.47
C ASN A 3 -14.14 -7.15 -4.09
N GLN A 4 -14.85 -7.54 -3.02
CA GLN A 4 -16.01 -6.80 -2.52
C GLN A 4 -15.72 -5.35 -2.11
N TYR A 5 -14.45 -4.98 -1.90
CA TYR A 5 -14.05 -3.61 -1.59
C TYR A 5 -13.90 -2.75 -2.83
N VAL A 6 -13.54 -3.30 -4.00
CA VAL A 6 -13.26 -2.56 -5.25
C VAL A 6 -14.26 -1.45 -5.52
N ALA A 7 -13.79 -0.21 -5.66
CA ALA A 7 -14.60 1.01 -5.82
C ALA A 7 -15.26 1.55 -4.54
N ASP A 8 -14.91 1.03 -3.36
CA ASP A 8 -15.13 1.72 -2.08
C ASP A 8 -14.38 3.07 -2.06
N VAL A 9 -14.82 3.98 -1.19
CA VAL A 9 -14.20 5.31 -1.05
C VAL A 9 -12.70 5.25 -0.74
N ASN A 10 -12.25 4.25 0.02
CA ASN A 10 -10.83 4.07 0.34
C ASN A 10 -10.06 3.55 -0.89
N ASP A 11 -10.67 2.73 -1.75
CA ASP A 11 -10.03 2.32 -3.01
C ASP A 11 -9.92 3.48 -3.98
N TYR A 12 -10.90 4.37 -4.01
CA TYR A 12 -10.79 5.58 -4.81
C TYR A 12 -9.63 6.46 -4.34
N ASN A 13 -9.51 6.70 -3.03
CA ASN A 13 -8.38 7.43 -2.45
C ASN A 13 -7.03 6.73 -2.73
N LYS A 14 -7.00 5.40 -2.67
CA LYS A 14 -5.82 4.57 -3.01
C LYS A 14 -5.39 4.77 -4.45
N TYR A 15 -6.32 4.72 -5.41
CA TYR A 15 -5.98 4.89 -6.83
C TYR A 15 -5.56 6.32 -7.17
N LEU A 16 -6.16 7.31 -6.51
CA LEU A 16 -5.71 8.71 -6.61
C LEU A 16 -4.28 8.85 -6.10
N LEU A 17 -3.98 8.31 -4.90
CA LEU A 17 -2.65 8.35 -4.32
C LEU A 17 -1.61 7.64 -5.21
N LEU A 18 -1.92 6.46 -5.72
CA LEU A 18 -1.00 5.72 -6.61
C LEU A 18 -0.74 6.49 -7.91
N THR A 19 -1.73 7.22 -8.41
CA THR A 19 -1.55 8.12 -9.57
C THR A 19 -0.61 9.27 -9.22
N ASP A 20 -0.77 9.90 -8.07
CA ASP A 20 0.13 10.98 -7.64
C ASP A 20 1.57 10.46 -7.43
N ILE A 21 1.72 9.31 -6.78
CA ILE A 21 3.00 8.64 -6.50
C ILE A 21 3.73 8.24 -7.78
N SER A 22 3.01 7.91 -8.86
CA SER A 22 3.62 7.61 -10.16
C SER A 22 4.35 8.77 -10.83
N ASN A 23 4.19 9.99 -10.31
CA ASN A 23 5.01 11.14 -10.73
C ASN A 23 6.34 11.21 -9.97
N ILE A 24 6.55 10.35 -8.96
CA ILE A 24 7.72 10.33 -8.08
C ILE A 24 8.57 9.07 -8.32
N TYR A 25 7.92 7.94 -8.59
CA TYR A 25 8.57 6.65 -8.84
C TYR A 25 8.34 6.21 -10.29
N ASP A 26 9.40 5.77 -10.97
CA ASP A 26 9.35 5.34 -12.37
C ASP A 26 8.69 3.96 -12.50
N THR A 27 8.96 3.07 -11.55
CA THR A 27 8.36 1.73 -11.49
C THR A 27 7.64 1.50 -10.17
N ILE A 28 6.38 1.07 -10.28
CA ILE A 28 5.53 0.73 -9.14
C ILE A 28 4.93 -0.64 -9.38
N ASP A 29 5.04 -1.53 -8.39
CA ASP A 29 4.27 -2.77 -8.35
C ASP A 29 3.27 -2.74 -7.19
N ILE A 30 2.24 -3.57 -7.28
CA ILE A 30 1.25 -3.76 -6.21
C ILE A 30 1.16 -5.22 -5.80
N CYS A 31 1.34 -5.49 -4.51
CA CYS A 31 0.91 -6.73 -3.87
C CYS A 31 -0.45 -6.52 -3.19
N TRP A 32 -1.50 -7.08 -3.81
CA TRP A 32 -2.88 -6.92 -3.35
C TRP A 32 -3.17 -7.65 -2.05
N MET A 33 -2.40 -8.70 -1.71
CA MET A 33 -2.66 -9.57 -0.56
C MET A 33 -4.15 -9.99 -0.50
N LEU A 34 -4.62 -10.60 -1.60
CA LEU A 34 -6.03 -10.92 -1.79
C LEU A 34 -6.51 -11.96 -0.78
N THR A 35 -7.62 -11.64 -0.13
CA THR A 35 -8.37 -12.58 0.68
C THR A 35 -9.75 -12.82 0.06
N PRO A 36 -10.37 -14.00 0.30
CA PRO A 36 -11.72 -14.25 -0.17
C PRO A 36 -12.73 -13.26 0.39
N ASP A 37 -13.74 -12.94 -0.42
CA ASP A 37 -14.92 -12.21 0.03
C ASP A 37 -15.58 -12.94 1.21
N ASP A 38 -16.04 -12.19 2.20
CA ASP A 38 -16.72 -12.74 3.38
C ASP A 38 -18.22 -12.43 3.42
N GLY A 39 -18.75 -11.82 2.34
CA GLY A 39 -20.17 -11.51 2.19
C GLY A 39 -20.68 -10.44 3.16
N LYS A 40 -19.80 -9.78 3.93
CA LYS A 40 -20.18 -8.69 4.83
C LYS A 40 -20.60 -7.45 4.06
N ARG A 41 -21.11 -6.46 4.81
CA ARG A 41 -21.60 -5.20 4.25
C ARG A 41 -20.50 -4.18 3.96
N ASP A 42 -19.27 -4.44 4.42
CA ASP A 42 -18.12 -3.57 4.19
C ASP A 42 -17.76 -3.52 2.69
N GLY A 43 -17.26 -2.36 2.24
CA GLY A 43 -16.99 -2.10 0.82
C GLY A 43 -18.19 -1.58 0.02
N ARG A 44 -19.31 -1.21 0.64
CA ARG A 44 -20.51 -0.70 -0.07
C ARG A 44 -20.60 0.82 -0.15
N LYS A 45 -19.58 1.55 0.29
CA LYS A 45 -19.57 3.02 0.24
C LYS A 45 -19.26 3.50 -1.17
N THR A 46 -20.11 3.17 -2.14
CA THR A 46 -19.96 3.50 -3.57
C THR A 46 -20.81 4.69 -4.00
N ASN A 47 -21.74 5.17 -3.14
CA ASN A 47 -22.66 6.26 -3.47
C ASN A 47 -21.95 7.57 -3.85
N TYR A 48 -20.69 7.77 -3.44
CA TYR A 48 -19.88 8.92 -3.85
C TYR A 48 -19.65 8.99 -5.37
N LEU A 49 -19.72 7.84 -6.07
CA LEU A 49 -19.61 7.74 -7.54
C LEU A 49 -20.83 8.28 -8.29
N PHE A 50 -21.84 8.74 -7.57
CA PHE A 50 -23.03 9.41 -8.12
C PHE A 50 -23.16 10.85 -7.63
N ASP A 51 -22.18 11.34 -6.88
CA ASP A 51 -22.04 12.74 -6.49
C ASP A 51 -20.88 13.36 -7.27
N GLY A 52 -21.21 14.17 -8.29
CA GLY A 52 -20.22 14.81 -9.16
C GLY A 52 -19.23 15.71 -8.41
N SER A 53 -19.58 16.20 -7.21
CA SER A 53 -18.66 16.98 -6.37
C SER A 53 -17.50 16.16 -5.80
N LYS A 54 -17.59 14.83 -5.82
CA LYS A 54 -16.54 13.90 -5.36
C LYS A 54 -15.56 13.48 -6.45
N ARG A 55 -15.79 13.93 -7.69
CA ARG A 55 -14.91 13.67 -8.83
C ARG A 55 -13.65 14.51 -8.70
N GLN A 56 -12.53 13.86 -8.45
CA GLN A 56 -11.19 14.45 -8.34
C GLN A 56 -10.39 14.08 -9.60
N ASP A 57 -10.37 12.80 -9.95
CA ASP A 57 -9.84 12.32 -11.23
C ASP A 57 -10.99 11.75 -12.08
N THR A 58 -11.14 12.24 -13.31
CA THR A 58 -12.24 11.84 -14.19
C THR A 58 -12.10 10.41 -14.67
N LEU A 59 -10.89 9.97 -15.01
CA LEU A 59 -10.63 8.63 -15.56
C LEU A 59 -10.91 7.57 -14.51
N ILE A 60 -10.36 7.74 -13.31
CA ILE A 60 -10.55 6.82 -12.17
C ILE A 60 -12.04 6.83 -11.77
N TYR A 61 -12.63 8.01 -11.56
CA TYR A 61 -14.02 8.12 -11.09
C TYR A 61 -15.00 7.45 -12.04
N ASP A 62 -14.92 7.73 -13.35
CA ASP A 62 -15.86 7.16 -14.32
C ASP A 62 -15.61 5.66 -14.53
N CYS A 63 -14.36 5.20 -14.47
CA CYS A 63 -14.06 3.76 -14.49
C CYS A 63 -14.71 3.05 -13.30
N LEU A 64 -14.48 3.51 -12.07
CA LEU A 64 -15.06 2.92 -10.86
C LEU A 64 -16.58 2.96 -10.89
N ARG A 65 -17.18 4.05 -11.36
CA ARG A 65 -18.63 4.16 -11.54
C ARG A 65 -19.15 3.12 -12.53
N GLY A 66 -18.43 2.87 -13.62
CA GLY A 66 -18.75 1.83 -14.60
C GLY A 66 -18.71 0.42 -14.00
N LEU A 67 -17.69 0.12 -13.20
CA LEU A 67 -17.57 -1.16 -12.49
C LEU A 67 -18.72 -1.38 -11.50
N VAL A 68 -19.08 -0.36 -10.72
CA VAL A 68 -20.22 -0.43 -9.79
C VAL A 68 -21.54 -0.60 -10.54
N THR A 69 -21.74 0.12 -11.65
CA THR A 69 -22.99 0.05 -12.42
C THR A 69 -23.15 -1.28 -13.15
N SER A 70 -22.05 -1.88 -13.62
CA SER A 70 -22.06 -3.20 -14.28
C SER A 70 -22.13 -4.37 -13.28
N GLY A 71 -21.86 -4.12 -11.99
CA GLY A 71 -21.78 -5.15 -10.96
C GLY A 71 -20.48 -5.95 -10.96
N ILE A 72 -19.51 -5.62 -11.83
CA ILE A 72 -18.22 -6.30 -11.95
C ILE A 72 -17.21 -5.55 -11.07
N ARG A 73 -17.19 -5.90 -9.78
CA ARG A 73 -16.30 -5.29 -8.78
C ARG A 73 -15.22 -6.29 -8.41
N ASP A 74 -14.19 -6.38 -9.24
CA ASP A 74 -13.01 -7.21 -8.97
C ASP A 74 -11.73 -6.50 -9.39
N ILE A 75 -10.61 -6.90 -8.78
CA ILE A 75 -9.30 -6.27 -9.03
C ILE A 75 -8.80 -6.51 -10.45
N LYS A 76 -9.22 -7.59 -11.13
CA LYS A 76 -8.81 -7.87 -12.51
C LYS A 76 -9.39 -6.84 -13.47
N ALA A 77 -10.60 -6.36 -13.21
CA ALA A 77 -11.21 -5.28 -13.95
C ALA A 77 -10.41 -3.96 -13.82
N ILE A 78 -9.89 -3.67 -12.62
CA ILE A 78 -9.00 -2.51 -12.39
C ILE A 78 -7.68 -2.66 -13.15
N GLN A 79 -7.03 -3.82 -13.06
CA GLN A 79 -5.78 -4.12 -13.77
C GLN A 79 -5.96 -3.98 -15.29
N LYS A 80 -7.05 -4.53 -15.84
CA LYS A 80 -7.37 -4.45 -17.27
C LYS A 80 -7.68 -3.02 -17.72
N ALA A 81 -8.31 -2.22 -16.86
CA ALA A 81 -8.64 -0.84 -17.18
C ALA A 81 -7.39 0.05 -17.32
N GLY A 82 -6.27 -0.32 -16.70
CA GLY A 82 -5.01 0.43 -16.80
C GLY A 82 -5.13 1.87 -16.29
N ILE A 83 -6.06 2.11 -15.36
CA ILE A 83 -6.34 3.46 -14.83
C ILE A 83 -5.28 3.97 -13.84
N ILE A 84 -4.34 3.10 -13.46
CA ILE A 84 -3.22 3.38 -12.58
C ILE A 84 -1.94 2.86 -13.27
N PRO A 85 -0.86 3.66 -13.34
CA PRO A 85 0.37 3.27 -14.03
C PRO A 85 1.21 2.32 -13.16
N ILE A 86 0.85 1.03 -13.21
CA ILE A 86 1.51 -0.04 -12.44
C ILE A 86 2.23 -0.97 -13.42
N ARG A 87 3.45 -1.38 -13.04
CA ARG A 87 4.30 -2.27 -13.83
C ARG A 87 3.88 -3.74 -13.65
N LYS A 88 3.83 -4.24 -12.42
CA LYS A 88 3.35 -5.61 -12.11
C LYS A 88 2.32 -5.64 -10.97
N TYR A 89 1.47 -6.66 -11.00
CA TYR A 89 0.48 -6.93 -9.96
C TYR A 89 0.68 -8.34 -9.39
N TYR A 90 0.80 -8.43 -8.07
CA TYR A 90 0.92 -9.67 -7.32
C TYR A 90 -0.35 -9.92 -6.51
N PRO A 91 -1.04 -11.06 -6.72
CA PRO A 91 -2.20 -11.41 -5.90
C PRO A 91 -1.84 -11.61 -4.42
N ASN A 92 -0.69 -12.25 -4.15
CA ASN A 92 -0.23 -12.58 -2.80
C ASN A 92 1.28 -12.28 -2.62
N LEU A 93 1.76 -12.39 -1.39
CA LEU A 93 3.16 -12.12 -1.04
C LEU A 93 4.11 -13.11 -1.72
N GLU A 94 3.73 -14.39 -1.74
CA GLU A 94 4.50 -15.47 -2.36
C GLU A 94 4.65 -15.35 -3.87
N ASP A 95 3.89 -14.46 -4.51
CA ASP A 95 3.95 -14.22 -5.95
C ASP A 95 4.98 -13.14 -6.33
N ILE A 96 5.56 -12.44 -5.34
CA ILE A 96 6.52 -11.34 -5.56
C ILE A 96 7.82 -11.89 -6.14
N ASP A 97 8.27 -11.28 -7.22
CA ASP A 97 9.54 -11.58 -7.87
C ASP A 97 10.67 -10.79 -7.18
N GLU A 98 11.30 -11.41 -6.19
CA GLU A 98 12.39 -10.79 -5.42
C GLU A 98 13.63 -10.46 -6.26
N GLU A 99 13.77 -11.02 -7.48
CA GLU A 99 14.88 -10.73 -8.39
C GLU A 99 14.63 -9.50 -9.29
N ASP A 100 13.38 -9.03 -9.37
CA ASP A 100 12.96 -7.92 -10.24
C ASP A 100 11.97 -7.02 -9.50
N LEU A 101 12.46 -6.38 -8.43
CA LEU A 101 11.71 -5.42 -7.61
C LEU A 101 11.60 -4.04 -8.30
N PRO A 102 10.50 -3.31 -8.06
CA PRO A 102 10.31 -1.94 -8.55
C PRO A 102 11.05 -0.91 -7.68
N ASP A 103 10.96 0.38 -8.03
CA ASP A 103 11.37 1.48 -7.15
C ASP A 103 10.44 1.61 -5.93
N LEU A 104 9.16 1.25 -6.10
CA LEU A 104 8.16 1.23 -5.03
C LEU A 104 7.27 -0.02 -5.10
N LEU A 105 7.19 -0.77 -4.02
CA LEU A 105 6.24 -1.87 -3.86
C LEU A 105 5.13 -1.48 -2.87
N PHE A 106 3.89 -1.48 -3.37
CA PHE A 106 2.71 -1.19 -2.57
C PHE A 106 2.04 -2.47 -2.05
N PHE A 107 1.86 -2.58 -0.72
CA PHE A 107 1.10 -3.63 -0.07
C PHE A 107 -0.31 -3.15 0.29
N ASP A 108 -1.32 -3.94 -0.09
CA ASP A 108 -2.74 -3.68 0.18
C ASP A 108 -3.39 -4.74 1.11
N PRO A 109 -2.85 -4.98 2.32
CA PRO A 109 -3.44 -5.93 3.25
C PRO A 109 -4.83 -5.49 3.70
N ASP A 110 -5.66 -6.42 4.18
CA ASP A 110 -7.00 -6.08 4.67
C ASP A 110 -6.98 -5.12 5.87
N ASN A 111 -5.96 -5.17 6.73
CA ASN A 111 -5.90 -4.38 7.96
C ASN A 111 -4.65 -3.48 8.04
N GLY A 112 -3.49 -3.92 7.57
CA GLY A 112 -2.25 -3.12 7.60
C GLY A 112 -1.02 -3.88 8.05
N LEU A 113 -0.14 -3.20 8.79
CA LEU A 113 1.09 -3.77 9.36
C LEU A 113 0.81 -4.78 10.48
N GLU A 114 1.79 -5.68 10.68
CA GLU A 114 1.90 -6.64 11.78
C GLU A 114 1.36 -6.12 13.11
N ILE A 115 0.62 -6.99 13.81
CA ILE A 115 0.22 -6.76 15.20
C ILE A 115 0.60 -7.95 16.08
N LYS A 116 0.96 -7.67 17.33
CA LYS A 116 1.44 -8.66 18.31
C LYS A 116 0.48 -9.84 18.54
N SER A 117 -0.82 -9.61 18.36
CA SER A 117 -1.87 -10.60 18.65
C SER A 117 -2.13 -11.60 17.50
N VAL A 118 -1.56 -11.40 16.31
CA VAL A 118 -1.81 -12.26 15.14
C VAL A 118 -0.50 -12.90 14.67
N HIS A 119 -0.29 -14.14 15.10
CA HIS A 119 0.83 -14.95 14.62
C HIS A 119 0.69 -15.33 13.14
N ARG A 120 1.81 -15.49 12.42
CA ARG A 120 1.84 -15.83 10.99
C ARG A 120 1.08 -17.11 10.61
N ASN A 121 1.04 -18.10 11.51
CA ASN A 121 0.32 -19.36 11.29
C ASN A 121 -1.19 -19.24 11.50
N SER A 122 -1.69 -18.07 11.92
CA SER A 122 -3.12 -17.81 12.08
C SER A 122 -3.79 -17.63 10.72
N PRO A 123 -5.03 -18.10 10.52
CA PRO A 123 -5.82 -17.76 9.33
C PRO A 123 -6.01 -16.24 9.12
N GLN A 124 -5.83 -15.44 10.18
CA GLN A 124 -5.92 -13.98 10.12
C GLN A 124 -4.64 -13.30 9.63
N SER A 125 -3.52 -14.02 9.51
CA SER A 125 -2.22 -13.44 9.13
C SER A 125 -2.26 -12.77 7.75
N LYS A 126 -3.04 -13.32 6.81
CA LYS A 126 -3.25 -12.77 5.46
C LYS A 126 -3.81 -11.35 5.43
N ARG A 127 -4.33 -10.85 6.56
CA ARG A 127 -4.82 -9.48 6.70
C ARG A 127 -3.73 -8.47 7.04
N TYR A 128 -2.51 -8.94 7.24
CA TYR A 128 -1.40 -8.12 7.68
C TYR A 128 -0.16 -8.40 6.84
N VAL A 129 0.58 -7.35 6.51
CA VAL A 129 1.96 -7.46 6.03
C VAL A 129 2.91 -7.41 7.22
N TYR A 130 3.87 -8.32 7.27
CA TYR A 130 4.76 -8.44 8.42
C TYR A 130 6.08 -7.71 8.19
N TYR A 131 6.75 -7.28 9.27
CA TYR A 131 8.01 -6.55 9.14
C TYR A 131 9.09 -7.39 8.44
N SER A 132 9.12 -8.70 8.69
CA SER A 132 10.06 -9.58 7.99
C SER A 132 9.66 -9.94 6.56
N ASP A 133 8.49 -9.50 6.08
CA ASP A 133 8.19 -9.48 4.64
C ASP A 133 8.75 -8.20 3.99
N ILE A 134 8.80 -7.09 4.75
CA ILE A 134 9.21 -5.76 4.27
C ILE A 134 10.73 -5.60 4.26
N GLU A 135 11.42 -6.13 5.27
CA GLU A 135 12.88 -5.99 5.45
C GLU A 135 13.69 -6.40 4.21
N PRO A 136 13.48 -7.59 3.59
CA PRO A 136 14.25 -8.00 2.40
C PRO A 136 14.01 -7.14 1.15
N ILE A 137 12.88 -6.43 1.09
CA ILE A 137 12.54 -5.54 -0.03
C ILE A 137 13.30 -4.23 0.12
N LEU A 138 13.28 -3.67 1.33
CA LEU A 138 14.04 -2.46 1.65
C LEU A 138 15.54 -2.68 1.44
N GLU A 139 16.09 -3.85 1.79
CA GLU A 139 17.50 -4.18 1.57
C GLU A 139 17.95 -4.10 0.09
N GLN A 140 16.99 -4.12 -0.85
CA GLN A 140 17.22 -4.06 -2.30
C GLN A 140 16.89 -2.69 -2.90
N ASP A 141 16.93 -1.62 -2.09
CA ASP A 141 16.64 -0.24 -2.48
C ASP A 141 15.24 -0.03 -3.10
N CYS A 142 14.29 -0.93 -2.80
CA CYS A 142 12.87 -0.76 -3.14
C CYS A 142 12.15 -0.12 -1.95
N ASP A 143 11.54 1.05 -2.17
CA ASP A 143 10.69 1.68 -1.16
C ASP A 143 9.39 0.89 -0.97
N VAL A 144 8.78 1.02 0.20
CA VAL A 144 7.58 0.26 0.56
C VAL A 144 6.45 1.19 0.96
N LEU A 145 5.29 1.05 0.31
CA LEU A 145 4.05 1.71 0.70
C LEU A 145 3.09 0.68 1.28
N VAL A 146 2.48 0.95 2.44
CA VAL A 146 1.53 0.03 3.08
C VAL A 146 0.19 0.72 3.30
N TYR A 147 -0.89 0.09 2.83
CA TYR A 147 -2.25 0.47 3.22
C TYR A 147 -2.53 0.05 4.67
N GLN A 148 -3.03 0.96 5.48
CA GLN A 148 -3.25 0.75 6.90
C GLN A 148 -4.63 1.26 7.33
N HIS A 149 -5.43 0.40 7.95
CA HIS A 149 -6.64 0.84 8.66
C HIS A 149 -6.29 1.42 10.03
N TYR A 150 -6.88 2.58 10.37
CA TYR A 150 -6.75 3.11 11.72
C TYR A 150 -7.46 2.20 12.74
N PRO A 151 -6.80 1.89 13.87
CA PRO A 151 -7.52 1.47 15.06
C PRO A 151 -8.33 2.65 15.63
N ARG A 152 -9.28 2.36 16.53
CA ARG A 152 -10.11 3.38 17.18
C ARG A 152 -9.32 4.13 18.26
N VAL A 153 -8.36 4.93 17.84
CA VAL A 153 -7.43 5.71 18.69
C VAL A 153 -7.20 7.09 18.07
N ASN A 154 -6.56 7.99 18.82
CA ASN A 154 -6.15 9.27 18.28
C ASN A 154 -5.10 9.08 17.16
N HIS A 155 -5.29 9.73 16.00
CA HIS A 155 -4.41 9.54 14.84
C HIS A 155 -2.98 10.03 15.10
N GLY A 156 -2.79 11.14 15.82
CA GLY A 156 -1.47 11.67 16.10
C GLY A 156 -0.65 10.76 17.03
N GLU A 157 -1.28 10.26 18.10
CA GLU A 157 -0.65 9.26 18.99
C GLU A 157 -0.34 7.97 18.23
N TYR A 158 -1.26 7.54 17.36
CA TYR A 158 -1.07 6.37 16.52
C TYR A 158 0.13 6.52 15.57
N HIS A 159 0.27 7.66 14.89
CA HIS A 159 1.41 7.92 13.99
C HIS A 159 2.74 7.86 14.73
N LEU A 160 2.83 8.49 15.91
CA LEU A 160 4.04 8.44 16.73
C LEU A 160 4.38 7.00 17.14
N HIS A 161 3.40 6.26 17.67
CA HIS A 161 3.60 4.87 18.09
C HIS A 161 3.89 3.93 16.92
N ARG A 162 3.34 4.19 15.72
CA ARG A 162 3.65 3.43 14.50
C ARG A 162 5.02 3.72 13.97
N THR A 163 5.39 4.99 13.83
CA THR A 163 6.74 5.37 13.43
C THR A 163 7.79 4.75 14.36
N GLN A 164 7.55 4.78 15.68
CA GLN A 164 8.49 4.20 16.65
C GLN A 164 8.63 2.68 16.48
N GLU A 165 7.53 1.93 16.38
CA GLU A 165 7.61 0.48 16.19
C GLU A 165 8.23 0.10 14.85
N ILE A 166 7.90 0.80 13.76
CA ILE A 166 8.51 0.57 12.45
C ILE A 166 10.03 0.70 12.54
N LYS A 167 10.53 1.77 13.19
CA LYS A 167 11.97 1.98 13.39
C LYS A 167 12.62 0.96 14.33
N GLU A 168 11.90 0.50 15.35
CA GLU A 168 12.40 -0.57 16.23
C GLU A 168 12.53 -1.91 15.50
N ARG A 169 11.68 -2.17 14.50
CA ARG A 169 11.60 -3.45 13.79
C ARG A 169 12.42 -3.49 12.51
N LEU A 170 12.52 -2.37 11.79
CA LEU A 170 13.23 -2.26 10.50
C LEU A 170 14.51 -1.41 10.58
N GLY A 171 14.86 -0.91 11.76
CA GLY A 171 16.07 -0.10 11.96
C GLY A 171 15.94 1.34 11.46
N ASN A 172 17.00 1.85 10.81
CA ASN A 172 17.12 3.26 10.46
C ASN A 172 16.39 3.62 9.15
N VAL A 173 15.06 3.52 9.18
CA VAL A 173 14.19 3.87 8.06
C VAL A 173 13.55 5.26 8.24
N ARG A 174 13.25 5.91 7.11
CA ARG A 174 12.33 7.05 7.05
C ARG A 174 10.90 6.53 6.97
N VAL A 175 10.02 7.13 7.75
CA VAL A 175 8.59 6.79 7.79
C VAL A 175 7.78 8.05 7.53
N GLN A 176 6.86 7.99 6.57
CA GLN A 176 5.93 9.07 6.27
C GLN A 176 4.49 8.53 6.27
N HIS A 177 3.64 9.18 7.06
CA HIS A 177 2.21 8.89 7.14
C HIS A 177 1.45 9.79 6.16
N ILE A 178 0.60 9.20 5.32
CA ILE A 178 -0.26 9.89 4.35
C ILE A 178 -1.72 9.59 4.75
N PRO A 179 -2.30 10.34 5.70
CA PRO A 179 -3.61 10.06 6.24
C PRO A 179 -4.72 10.41 5.23
N MET A 180 -5.66 9.48 5.01
CA MET A 180 -6.83 9.68 4.14
C MET A 180 -8.12 9.20 4.83
N GLY A 181 -8.72 10.07 5.65
CA GLY A 181 -9.96 9.74 6.36
C GLY A 181 -9.76 8.67 7.43
N MET A 182 -10.26 7.45 7.18
CA MET A 182 -10.21 6.32 8.13
C MET A 182 -9.07 5.34 7.83
N VAL A 183 -8.20 5.69 6.89
CA VAL A 183 -7.03 4.91 6.51
C VAL A 183 -5.80 5.79 6.49
N ASP A 184 -4.66 5.14 6.53
CA ASP A 184 -3.34 5.73 6.40
C ASP A 184 -2.58 4.97 5.33
N PHE A 185 -1.73 5.68 4.59
CA PHE A 185 -0.75 5.05 3.72
C PHE A 185 0.62 5.36 4.29
N ILE A 186 1.33 4.31 4.70
CA ILE A 186 2.62 4.43 5.38
C ILE A 186 3.70 4.17 4.35
N LEU A 187 4.42 5.21 3.98
CA LEU A 187 5.62 5.11 3.14
C LEU A 187 6.83 4.86 4.04
N ILE A 188 7.56 3.79 3.76
CA ILE A 188 8.75 3.35 4.46
C ILE A 188 9.88 3.33 3.44
N GLN A 189 10.95 4.05 3.74
CA GLN A 189 12.11 4.19 2.86
C GLN A 189 13.36 3.91 3.66
N ASN A 190 14.38 3.34 3.05
CA ASN A 190 15.71 3.40 3.67
C ASN A 190 16.10 4.86 3.83
N ASN A 191 16.68 5.21 4.98
CA ASN A 191 17.45 6.45 4.98
C ASN A 191 18.56 6.26 3.95
N PRO A 192 18.82 7.24 3.07
CA PRO A 192 19.99 7.17 2.23
C PRO A 192 21.14 6.90 3.19
N THR A 193 21.80 5.75 3.03
CA THR A 193 23.07 5.54 3.70
C THR A 193 23.85 6.79 3.35
N THR A 194 24.37 7.50 4.37
CA THR A 194 25.53 8.34 4.14
C THR A 194 26.47 7.42 3.39
N THR A 195 26.54 7.59 2.07
CA THR A 195 27.44 6.87 1.19
C THR A 195 28.73 6.83 1.96
N LYS A 196 29.26 5.62 2.21
CA LYS A 196 30.64 5.43 2.67
C LYS A 196 31.44 6.58 2.06
N GLY A 197 31.87 7.52 2.90
CA GLY A 197 32.49 8.72 2.40
C GLY A 197 33.72 8.25 1.66
N TRP A 198 33.72 8.36 0.34
CA TRP A 198 34.94 8.15 -0.41
C TRP A 198 35.72 9.44 -0.19
N ASP A 199 36.92 9.34 0.38
CA ASP A 199 37.81 10.48 0.38
C ASP A 199 38.15 10.88 -1.07
N CYS A 200 38.81 12.03 -1.25
CA CYS A 200 39.23 12.52 -2.57
C CYS A 200 40.18 11.54 -3.32
N TRP A 201 40.55 10.43 -2.69
CA TRP A 201 41.49 9.41 -3.14
C TRP A 201 40.82 8.05 -3.36
N GLY A 202 39.50 7.95 -3.20
CA GLY A 202 38.78 6.70 -3.43
C GLY A 202 38.98 5.66 -2.31
N ASN A 203 39.29 6.08 -1.08
CA ASN A 203 39.29 5.19 0.07
C ASN A 203 37.98 5.29 0.85
N GLU A 204 37.54 4.16 1.37
CA GLU A 204 36.42 4.08 2.30
C GLU A 204 36.80 4.74 3.64
N VAL A 205 36.17 5.88 3.96
CA VAL A 205 36.32 6.54 5.26
C VAL A 205 35.49 5.80 6.31
N LYS A 206 36.16 5.28 7.35
CA LYS A 206 35.53 4.63 8.51
C LYS A 206 34.73 5.60 9.37
#